data_AF-K3ZIZ3-F1
#
_entry.id   AF-K3ZIZ3-F1
#
_cell.length_a   1.000
_cell.length_b   1.000
_cell.length_c   1.000
_cell.angle_alpha   90.00
_cell.angle_beta   90.00
_cell.angle_gamma   90.00
#
_symmetry.space_group_name_H-M   'P 1'
#
loop_
_entity.id
_entity.type
_entity.pdbx_description
1 polymer ?
#
loop_
_entity_poly.entity_id
_entity_poly.type
_entity_poly.pdbx_seq_one_letter_code
_entity_poly.pdbx_strand_id
1 'polypeptide(L)'
;MTKVRRIRCVKAALDCGTAKLCAWTNVQREHWEGDLAVEGNLPAWLNGTYLRNGPGLWDVGEHSFHHIFDGYATLVRISFNQGRATGAHRLIQSEAYKAARTHGRPLHREFSSLCPRKPGSLLDRVRNIVGLSSGTALSDNANVSVLPLGDGRVICLTETTKSSVLIDPDTLDTIGKFHFTDRLWGLLQSTHPVVTPTEFLTLLPDLFRRGHRVVRMAAGSNERKVLGRVHCRGGLAPGWVHSFAVTENYIIVPEMPLRYSVTGVLKSELTPWYIFDWVPESGSYMHVVCRSTGKTVASVEVPPFMALHFINAYEQGDDDGGTGVIIADCCEYYADPAIIEALALHRLRSPGINKDAFPDAR
;
A
#
# COMPACT_ATOMS: atom_id res chain seq x y z
N MET A 1 10.13 31.01 17.15
CA MET A 1 10.45 29.58 17.37
C MET A 1 9.30 28.94 18.13
N THR A 2 8.31 28.42 17.40
CA THR A 2 7.11 27.83 17.99
C THR A 2 7.43 26.38 18.37
N LYS A 3 7.53 26.11 19.68
CA LYS A 3 7.72 24.75 20.20
C LYS A 3 6.55 23.88 19.74
N VAL A 4 6.82 22.91 18.87
CA VAL A 4 5.90 21.81 18.57
C VAL A 4 5.68 21.04 19.87
N ARG A 5 4.54 21.27 20.52
CA ARG A 5 4.12 20.43 21.66
C ARG A 5 3.72 19.07 21.10
N ARG A 6 4.41 18.01 21.54
CA ARG A 6 4.03 16.61 21.27
C ARG A 6 2.52 16.44 21.50
N ILE A 7 1.81 15.96 20.48
CA ILE A 7 0.46 15.44 20.64
C ILE A 7 0.59 14.24 21.58
N ARG A 8 0.11 14.37 22.83
CA ARG A 8 -0.02 13.23 23.73
C ARG A 8 -1.12 12.35 23.16
N CYS A 9 -0.78 11.13 22.77
CA CYS A 9 -1.78 10.09 22.54
C CYS A 9 -2.64 10.02 23.80
N VAL A 10 -3.96 10.21 23.64
CA VAL A 10 -4.90 10.11 24.74
C VAL A 10 -4.71 8.73 25.35
N LYS A 11 -4.21 8.67 26.59
CA LYS A 11 -4.37 7.48 27.42
C LYS A 11 -5.88 7.29 27.51
N ALA A 12 -6.44 6.40 26.70
CA ALA A 12 -7.73 5.82 27.04
C ALA A 12 -7.60 5.34 28.48
N ALA A 13 -8.49 5.80 29.35
CA ALA A 13 -8.51 5.42 30.75
C ALA A 13 -8.72 3.90 30.84
N LEU A 14 -7.61 3.17 30.84
CA LEU A 14 -7.52 1.76 31.18
C LEU A 14 -6.78 1.75 32.51
N ASP A 15 -7.55 1.72 33.59
CA ASP A 15 -7.08 1.30 34.91
C ASP A 15 -6.67 -0.17 34.81
N CYS A 16 -5.43 -0.42 34.39
CA CYS A 16 -4.69 -1.64 34.69
C CYS A 16 -3.22 -1.49 34.27
N GLY A 17 -2.30 -1.95 35.13
CA GLY A 17 -0.85 -1.78 35.07
C GLY A 17 -0.11 -2.45 33.90
N THR A 18 -0.70 -2.55 32.72
CA THR A 18 -0.01 -2.87 31.47
C THR A 18 -0.59 -1.98 30.36
N ALA A 19 0.16 -0.96 29.93
CA ALA A 19 -0.24 -0.14 28.79
C ALA A 19 -0.18 -1.02 27.52
N LYS A 20 -1.25 -1.75 27.22
CA LYS A 20 -1.39 -2.45 25.94
C LYS A 20 -1.38 -1.39 24.84
N LEU A 21 -0.48 -1.55 23.87
CA LEU A 21 -0.42 -0.70 22.69
C LEU A 21 -1.74 -0.84 21.92
N CYS A 22 -2.61 0.16 22.03
CA CYS A 22 -3.95 0.14 21.41
C CYS A 22 -3.91 0.13 19.87
N ALA A 23 -2.79 0.52 19.27
CA ALA A 23 -2.61 0.56 17.82
C ALA A 23 -2.70 -0.82 17.15
N TRP A 24 -2.36 -1.90 17.88
CA TRP A 24 -2.26 -3.26 17.34
C TRP A 24 -3.36 -4.19 17.86
N THR A 25 -4.49 -3.61 18.28
CA THR A 25 -5.66 -4.33 18.80
C THR A 25 -6.90 -4.05 17.96
N ASN A 26 -7.82 -5.00 17.91
CA ASN A 26 -9.06 -4.87 17.14
C ASN A 26 -9.86 -3.63 17.57
N VAL A 27 -10.37 -2.91 16.57
CA VAL A 27 -11.49 -1.99 16.78
C VAL A 27 -12.69 -2.78 17.32
N GLN A 28 -13.32 -2.25 18.37
CA GLN A 28 -14.35 -2.98 19.13
C GLN A 28 -15.71 -2.99 18.42
N ARG A 29 -15.94 -2.01 17.54
CA ARG A 29 -17.18 -1.87 16.78
C ARG A 29 -16.84 -1.76 15.31
N GLU A 30 -17.71 -2.34 14.48
CA GLU A 30 -17.54 -2.32 13.04
C GLU A 30 -17.71 -0.93 12.44
N HIS A 31 -18.57 -0.13 13.04
CA HIS A 31 -18.79 1.27 12.71
C HIS A 31 -18.96 2.09 13.98
N TRP A 32 -18.60 3.36 13.89
CA TRP A 32 -18.90 4.38 14.89
C TRP A 32 -18.92 5.74 14.22
N GLU A 33 -19.77 6.63 14.71
CA GLU A 33 -19.79 8.05 14.35
C GLU A 33 -20.19 8.88 15.57
N GLY A 34 -19.60 10.06 15.72
CA GLY A 34 -19.95 11.00 16.78
C GLY A 34 -19.18 12.31 16.74
N ASP A 35 -19.63 13.26 17.56
CA ASP A 35 -18.90 14.50 17.81
C ASP A 35 -17.57 14.22 18.52
N LEU A 36 -16.52 14.94 18.11
CA LEU A 36 -15.21 14.89 18.76
C LEU A 36 -15.05 16.09 19.70
N ALA A 37 -14.54 15.82 20.91
CA ALA A 37 -14.13 16.88 21.82
C ALA A 37 -12.90 17.60 21.26
N VAL A 38 -13.02 18.91 21.09
CA VAL A 38 -11.93 19.77 20.57
C VAL A 38 -11.29 20.51 21.73
N GLU A 39 -9.99 20.28 21.93
CA GLU A 39 -9.16 21.10 22.82
C GLU A 39 -8.41 22.15 21.99
N GLY A 40 -8.63 23.43 22.30
CA GLY A 40 -8.11 24.55 21.51
C GLY A 40 -9.13 25.06 20.49
N ASN A 41 -8.66 25.72 19.43
CA ASN A 41 -9.51 26.35 18.43
C ASN A 41 -9.19 25.81 17.02
N LEU A 42 -10.18 25.21 16.36
CA LEU A 42 -10.07 24.81 14.96
C LEU A 42 -10.24 26.04 14.05
N PRO A 43 -9.34 26.28 13.09
CA PRO A 43 -9.46 27.41 12.18
C PRO A 43 -10.74 27.33 11.32
N ALA A 44 -11.43 28.45 11.14
CA ALA A 44 -12.68 28.49 10.36
C ALA A 44 -12.49 28.11 8.88
N TRP A 45 -11.28 28.29 8.34
CA TRP A 45 -10.95 27.88 6.96
C TRP A 45 -10.80 26.36 6.82
N LEU A 46 -10.60 25.62 7.93
CA LEU A 46 -10.53 24.16 7.91
C LEU A 46 -11.95 23.61 7.83
N ASN A 47 -12.42 23.44 6.59
CA ASN A 47 -13.73 22.89 6.27
C ASN A 47 -13.57 21.81 5.21
N GLY A 48 -13.88 20.56 5.57
CA GLY A 48 -13.66 19.41 4.73
C GLY A 48 -13.43 18.13 5.52
N THR A 49 -12.98 17.09 4.82
CA THR A 49 -12.89 15.74 5.38
C THR A 49 -11.47 15.19 5.26
N TYR A 50 -10.91 14.76 6.38
CA TYR A 50 -9.71 13.94 6.44
C TYR A 50 -10.09 12.47 6.45
N LEU A 51 -9.63 11.72 5.45
CA LEU A 51 -9.80 10.27 5.37
C LEU A 51 -8.46 9.59 5.57
N ARG A 52 -8.48 8.52 6.37
CA ARG A 52 -7.35 7.63 6.57
C ARG A 52 -7.80 6.20 6.40
N ASN A 53 -6.96 5.39 5.75
CA ASN A 53 -7.13 3.96 5.63
C ASN A 53 -6.01 3.25 6.39
N GLY A 54 -6.29 2.02 6.79
CA GLY A 54 -5.35 1.17 7.50
C GLY A 54 -6.02 -0.10 8.02
N PRO A 55 -5.23 -1.05 8.50
CA PRO A 55 -5.75 -2.21 9.21
C PRO A 55 -6.35 -1.80 10.56
N GLY A 56 -7.57 -2.27 10.85
CA GLY A 56 -8.24 -2.07 12.15
C GLY A 56 -8.77 -3.35 12.80
N LEU A 57 -8.73 -4.48 12.10
CA LEU A 57 -9.09 -5.79 12.61
C LEU A 57 -7.96 -6.79 12.32
N TRP A 58 -7.30 -7.20 13.40
CA TRP A 58 -6.07 -7.98 13.44
C TRP A 58 -6.30 -9.45 13.79
N ASP A 59 -7.38 -9.74 14.50
CA ASP A 59 -7.71 -11.06 15.01
C ASP A 59 -9.16 -11.42 14.61
N VAL A 60 -9.36 -12.61 14.03
CA VAL A 60 -10.67 -13.16 13.64
C VAL A 60 -10.82 -14.58 14.16
N GLY A 61 -11.73 -14.78 15.10
CA GLY A 61 -11.85 -16.03 15.85
C GLY A 61 -10.56 -16.34 16.60
N GLU A 62 -10.01 -17.53 16.39
CA GLU A 62 -8.71 -17.94 16.96
C GLU A 62 -7.51 -17.55 16.09
N HIS A 63 -7.75 -16.94 14.92
CA HIS A 63 -6.69 -16.54 14.00
C HIS A 63 -6.22 -15.11 14.29
N SER A 64 -4.97 -14.96 14.70
CA SER A 64 -4.25 -13.67 14.70
C SER A 64 -3.44 -13.56 13.43
N PHE A 65 -3.56 -12.43 12.73
CA PHE A 65 -2.69 -12.11 11.61
C PHE A 65 -1.22 -11.98 12.06
N HIS A 66 -0.30 -12.20 11.12
CA HIS A 66 1.13 -12.20 11.38
C HIS A 66 1.79 -10.84 11.09
N HIS A 67 1.33 -10.10 10.09
CA HIS A 67 1.95 -8.86 9.63
C HIS A 67 0.96 -7.68 9.61
N ILE A 68 1.46 -6.44 9.69
CA ILE A 68 0.57 -5.26 9.67
C ILE A 68 -0.26 -5.14 8.39
N PHE A 69 0.27 -5.63 7.27
CA PHE A 69 -0.39 -5.56 5.97
C PHE A 69 -1.49 -6.62 5.81
N ASP A 70 -1.71 -7.49 6.80
CA ASP A 70 -2.74 -8.52 6.73
C ASP A 70 -4.08 -8.07 7.35
N GLY A 71 -4.06 -7.10 8.26
CA GLY A 71 -5.27 -6.69 9.00
C GLY A 71 -6.36 -6.16 8.07
N TYR A 72 -7.63 -6.41 8.41
CA TYR A 72 -8.74 -5.95 7.57
C TYR A 72 -8.90 -4.44 7.60
N ALA A 73 -9.10 -3.88 6.41
CA ALA A 73 -9.19 -2.46 6.17
C ALA A 73 -10.30 -1.78 6.98
N THR A 74 -9.93 -0.70 7.65
CA THR A 74 -10.80 0.16 8.44
C THR A 74 -10.53 1.61 8.05
N LEU A 75 -11.56 2.29 7.57
CA LEU A 75 -11.52 3.71 7.29
C LEU A 75 -11.76 4.50 8.56
N VAL A 76 -11.04 5.61 8.69
CA VAL A 76 -11.25 6.64 9.71
C VAL A 76 -11.49 7.97 9.01
N ARG A 77 -12.54 8.66 9.42
CA ARG A 77 -12.93 9.99 8.95
C ARG A 77 -12.85 10.98 10.09
N ILE A 78 -12.34 12.16 9.79
CA ILE A 78 -12.55 13.35 10.61
C ILE A 78 -13.10 14.44 9.69
N SER A 79 -14.33 14.87 9.91
CA SER A 79 -14.93 15.99 9.18
C SER A 79 -14.90 17.25 10.03
N PHE A 80 -14.47 18.34 9.41
CA PHE A 80 -14.37 19.66 10.00
C PHE A 80 -15.41 20.56 9.37
N ASN A 81 -16.20 21.25 10.21
CA ASN A 81 -17.17 22.22 9.74
C ASN A 81 -17.32 23.34 10.79
N GLN A 82 -16.97 24.57 10.41
CA GLN A 82 -17.15 25.78 11.23
C GLN A 82 -16.67 25.63 12.68
N GLY A 83 -15.46 25.09 12.87
CA GLY A 83 -14.86 24.92 14.20
C GLY A 83 -15.34 23.68 14.98
N ARG A 84 -16.24 22.87 14.43
CA ARG A 84 -16.62 21.55 14.95
C ARG A 84 -15.89 20.44 14.22
N ALA A 85 -15.67 19.33 14.91
CA ALA A 85 -15.14 18.11 14.32
C ALA A 85 -16.05 16.92 14.66
N THR A 86 -16.37 16.11 13.65
CA THR A 86 -17.02 14.79 13.82
C THR A 86 -16.07 13.70 13.39
N GLY A 87 -16.08 12.59 14.11
CA GLY A 87 -15.28 11.42 13.82
C GLY A 87 -16.17 10.28 13.37
N ALA A 88 -15.68 9.47 12.45
CA ALA A 88 -16.29 8.19 12.14
C ALA A 88 -15.22 7.15 11.83
N HIS A 89 -15.53 5.87 12.05
CA HIS A 89 -14.75 4.78 11.48
C HIS A 89 -15.66 3.68 10.95
N ARG A 90 -15.16 2.93 9.97
CA ARG A 90 -15.90 1.80 9.41
C ARG A 90 -14.99 0.76 8.76
N LEU A 91 -15.27 -0.53 9.00
CA LEU A 91 -14.62 -1.59 8.23
C LEU A 91 -15.11 -1.63 6.79
N ILE A 92 -14.17 -1.76 5.86
CA ILE A 92 -14.48 -1.97 4.44
C ILE A 92 -15.10 -3.35 4.27
N GLN A 93 -16.23 -3.41 3.57
CA GLN A 93 -17.01 -4.63 3.33
C GLN A 93 -16.43 -5.43 2.15
N SER A 94 -15.16 -5.79 2.21
CA SER A 94 -14.48 -6.64 1.22
C SER A 94 -14.99 -8.08 1.27
N GLU A 95 -14.84 -8.83 0.18
CA GLU A 95 -15.20 -10.25 0.19
C GLU A 95 -14.34 -11.03 1.18
N ALA A 96 -13.06 -10.66 1.29
CA ALA A 96 -12.16 -11.26 2.27
C ALA A 96 -12.64 -11.08 3.71
N TYR A 97 -13.05 -9.87 4.09
CA TYR A 97 -13.60 -9.58 5.41
C TYR A 97 -14.93 -10.30 5.65
N LYS A 98 -15.88 -10.20 4.71
CA LYS A 98 -17.20 -10.85 4.82
C LYS A 98 -17.07 -12.36 4.96
N ALA A 99 -16.22 -12.98 4.15
CA ALA A 99 -15.96 -14.41 4.22
C ALA A 99 -15.34 -14.82 5.55
N ALA A 100 -14.38 -14.03 6.06
CA ALA A 100 -13.71 -14.32 7.33
C ALA A 100 -14.65 -14.18 8.52
N ARG A 101 -15.52 -13.17 8.52
CA ARG A 101 -16.54 -12.98 9.54
C ARG A 101 -17.54 -14.14 9.58
N THR A 102 -18.04 -14.56 8.41
CA THR A 102 -19.02 -15.66 8.31
C THR A 102 -18.44 -17.00 8.78
N HIS A 103 -17.16 -17.27 8.52
CA HIS A 103 -16.53 -18.54 8.84
C HIS A 103 -15.71 -18.53 10.14
N GLY A 104 -15.64 -17.38 10.83
CA GLY A 104 -14.83 -17.21 12.05
C GLY A 104 -13.32 -17.37 11.84
N ARG A 105 -12.82 -17.28 10.60
CA ARG A 105 -11.40 -17.38 10.25
C ARG A 105 -11.12 -16.82 8.84
N PRO A 106 -9.94 -16.26 8.55
CA PRO A 106 -9.60 -15.83 7.20
C PRO A 106 -9.65 -16.97 6.17
N LEU A 107 -10.15 -16.68 4.97
CA LEU A 107 -10.20 -17.63 3.85
C LEU A 107 -9.35 -17.21 2.66
N HIS A 108 -9.02 -15.92 2.55
CA HIS A 108 -8.23 -15.36 1.46
C HIS A 108 -6.75 -15.25 1.86
N ARG A 109 -5.89 -15.12 0.86
CA ARG A 109 -4.46 -14.88 1.07
C ARG A 109 -4.21 -13.39 1.21
N GLU A 110 -3.69 -13.01 2.38
CA GLU A 110 -3.21 -11.66 2.65
C GLU A 110 -1.69 -11.59 2.37
N PHE A 111 -1.03 -10.50 2.76
CA PHE A 111 0.38 -10.23 2.45
C PHE A 111 1.34 -11.32 2.98
N SER A 112 1.24 -11.67 4.27
CA SER A 112 2.09 -12.68 4.92
C SER A 112 1.35 -13.94 5.37
N SER A 113 0.02 -13.89 5.40
CA SER A 113 -0.82 -14.96 5.95
C SER A 113 -1.38 -15.88 4.86
N LEU A 114 -0.93 -17.14 4.86
CA LEU A 114 -1.47 -18.20 4.01
C LEU A 114 -2.68 -18.88 4.66
N CYS A 115 -3.79 -18.95 3.93
CA CYS A 115 -4.91 -19.82 4.25
C CYS A 115 -5.10 -20.89 3.17
N PRO A 116 -5.09 -22.21 3.51
CA PRO A 116 -4.79 -22.81 4.82
C PRO A 116 -3.28 -22.98 5.12
N ARG A 117 -2.94 -23.03 6.42
CA ARG A 117 -1.59 -23.09 7.01
C ARG A 117 -0.84 -24.44 6.83
N LYS A 118 -1.44 -25.43 6.16
CA LYS A 118 -0.84 -26.77 5.94
C LYS A 118 -0.42 -26.92 4.47
N PRO A 119 0.73 -27.56 4.16
CA PRO A 119 1.07 -27.90 2.79
C PRO A 119 -0.03 -28.79 2.23
N GLY A 120 -0.82 -28.24 1.33
CA GLY A 120 -1.92 -28.96 0.72
C GLY A 120 -1.42 -30.09 -0.17
N SER A 121 -2.34 -31.00 -0.50
CA SER A 121 -2.14 -32.04 -1.50
C SER A 121 -1.66 -31.46 -2.84
N LEU A 122 -1.19 -32.29 -3.78
CA LEU A 122 -0.85 -31.83 -5.14
C LEU A 122 -2.03 -31.06 -5.79
N LEU A 123 -3.26 -31.51 -5.52
CA LEU A 123 -4.50 -30.85 -5.94
C LEU A 123 -4.66 -29.45 -5.35
N ASP A 124 -4.31 -29.24 -4.08
CA ASP A 124 -4.32 -27.92 -3.48
C ASP A 124 -3.27 -27.00 -4.10
N ARG A 125 -2.09 -27.51 -4.46
CA ARG A 125 -1.07 -26.72 -5.17
C ARG A 125 -1.55 -26.31 -6.55
N VAL A 126 -2.17 -27.22 -7.31
CA VAL A 126 -2.77 -26.90 -8.62
C VAL A 126 -3.89 -25.88 -8.47
N ARG A 127 -4.80 -26.07 -7.51
CA ARG A 127 -5.86 -25.11 -7.20
C ARG A 127 -5.29 -23.75 -6.79
N ASN A 128 -4.19 -23.74 -6.05
CA ASN A 128 -3.50 -22.51 -5.65
C ASN A 128 -2.90 -21.79 -6.85
N ILE A 129 -2.23 -22.50 -7.76
CA ILE A 129 -1.66 -21.93 -8.99
C ILE A 129 -2.77 -21.38 -9.88
N VAL A 130 -3.85 -22.15 -10.09
CA VAL A 130 -5.03 -21.71 -10.85
C VAL A 130 -5.72 -20.53 -10.16
N GLY A 131 -5.81 -20.55 -8.84
CA GLY A 131 -6.41 -19.47 -8.05
C GLY A 131 -5.60 -18.18 -8.11
N LEU A 132 -4.27 -18.27 -8.10
CA LEU A 132 -3.36 -17.14 -8.29
C LEU A 132 -3.42 -16.63 -9.72
N SER A 133 -3.32 -17.49 -10.73
CA SER A 133 -3.34 -17.07 -12.14
C SER A 133 -4.68 -16.47 -12.58
N SER A 134 -5.79 -16.95 -12.01
CA SER A 134 -7.13 -16.38 -12.19
C SER A 134 -7.44 -15.19 -11.28
N GLY A 135 -6.59 -14.89 -10.29
CA GLY A 135 -6.81 -13.85 -9.28
C GLY A 135 -7.91 -14.17 -8.25
N THR A 136 -8.54 -15.33 -8.32
CA THR A 136 -9.61 -15.73 -7.38
C THR A 136 -9.08 -15.91 -5.95
N ALA A 137 -7.84 -16.39 -5.80
CA ALA A 137 -7.18 -16.58 -4.50
C ALA A 137 -6.59 -15.30 -3.89
N LEU A 138 -6.54 -14.20 -4.65
CA LEU A 138 -6.06 -12.91 -4.15
C LEU A 138 -7.12 -12.25 -3.27
N SER A 139 -6.66 -11.63 -2.18
CA SER A 139 -7.52 -10.82 -1.33
C SER A 139 -7.95 -9.53 -2.02
N ASP A 140 -9.14 -9.06 -1.67
CA ASP A 140 -9.65 -7.73 -1.97
C ASP A 140 -9.62 -6.82 -0.73
N ASN A 141 -8.80 -7.15 0.26
CA ASN A 141 -8.56 -6.34 1.46
C ASN A 141 -7.81 -5.04 1.14
N ALA A 142 -8.54 -3.96 0.94
CA ALA A 142 -8.02 -2.65 0.54
C ALA A 142 -7.51 -1.83 1.73
N ASN A 143 -6.46 -2.28 2.42
CA ASN A 143 -6.05 -1.73 3.73
C ASN A 143 -4.88 -0.74 3.71
N VAL A 144 -4.43 -0.29 2.53
CA VAL A 144 -3.24 0.57 2.42
C VAL A 144 -3.60 2.01 2.09
N SER A 145 -4.13 2.25 0.89
CA SER A 145 -4.34 3.61 0.38
C SER A 145 -5.82 3.97 0.33
N VAL A 146 -6.13 5.26 0.53
CA VAL A 146 -7.41 5.91 0.23
C VAL A 146 -7.12 7.23 -0.47
N LEU A 147 -7.72 7.44 -1.63
CA LEU A 147 -7.43 8.60 -2.45
C LEU A 147 -8.62 9.01 -3.34
N PRO A 148 -8.82 10.31 -3.57
CA PRO A 148 -9.79 10.79 -4.54
C PRO A 148 -9.25 10.64 -5.97
N LEU A 149 -10.10 10.19 -6.89
CA LEU A 149 -9.87 10.27 -8.33
C LEU A 149 -10.19 11.68 -8.84
N GLY A 150 -9.67 12.03 -10.02
CA GLY A 150 -9.91 13.34 -10.63
C GLY A 150 -11.39 13.67 -10.92
N ASP A 151 -12.29 12.67 -10.86
CA ASP A 151 -13.74 12.84 -11.00
C ASP A 151 -14.51 12.86 -9.67
N GLY A 152 -13.79 12.91 -8.53
CA GLY A 152 -14.37 13.00 -7.19
C GLY A 152 -14.72 11.66 -6.54
N ARG A 153 -14.69 10.53 -7.27
CA ARG A 153 -14.86 9.20 -6.66
C ARG A 153 -13.70 8.89 -5.73
N VAL A 154 -13.95 8.26 -4.59
CA VAL A 154 -12.89 7.87 -3.64
C VAL A 154 -12.65 6.36 -3.72
N ILE A 155 -11.39 6.00 -3.95
CA ILE A 155 -10.95 4.62 -4.10
C ILE A 155 -10.04 4.23 -2.93
N CYS A 156 -10.25 3.03 -2.40
CA CYS A 156 -9.30 2.36 -1.53
C CYS A 156 -8.65 1.19 -2.27
N LEU A 157 -7.38 0.93 -1.98
CA LEU A 157 -6.65 -0.17 -2.62
C LEU A 157 -5.48 -0.67 -1.76
N THR A 158 -5.01 -1.86 -2.09
CA THR A 158 -3.71 -2.42 -1.74
C THR A 158 -3.00 -2.83 -3.03
N GLU A 159 -1.98 -3.69 -2.95
CA GLU A 159 -1.15 -4.10 -4.08
C GLU A 159 -1.84 -5.08 -5.03
N THR A 160 -3.00 -5.65 -4.69
CA THR A 160 -3.78 -6.45 -5.64
C THR A 160 -4.71 -5.55 -6.44
N THR A 161 -4.81 -5.76 -7.75
CA THR A 161 -5.75 -4.99 -8.59
C THR A 161 -7.21 -5.23 -8.17
N LYS A 162 -7.51 -6.43 -7.67
CA LYS A 162 -8.83 -6.86 -7.15
C LYS A 162 -9.28 -6.09 -5.89
N SER A 163 -8.35 -5.54 -5.11
CA SER A 163 -8.66 -4.77 -3.90
C SER A 163 -9.21 -3.38 -4.16
N SER A 164 -9.12 -2.91 -5.40
CA SER A 164 -9.64 -1.60 -5.80
C SER A 164 -11.14 -1.52 -5.48
N VAL A 165 -11.53 -0.68 -4.53
CA VAL A 165 -12.90 -0.57 -4.00
C VAL A 165 -13.31 0.89 -3.87
N LEU A 166 -14.53 1.20 -4.27
CA LEU A 166 -15.12 2.52 -4.10
C LEU A 166 -15.78 2.64 -2.74
N ILE A 167 -15.60 3.81 -2.12
CA ILE A 167 -16.21 4.16 -0.84
C ILE A 167 -16.91 5.50 -0.93
N ASP A 168 -17.93 5.67 -0.11
CA ASP A 168 -18.57 6.96 0.13
C ASP A 168 -17.74 7.73 1.16
N PRO A 169 -17.19 8.92 0.83
CA PRO A 169 -16.32 9.67 1.72
C PRO A 169 -17.05 10.29 2.93
N ASP A 170 -18.37 10.41 2.88
CA ASP A 170 -19.18 11.01 3.94
C ASP A 170 -19.68 9.93 4.91
N THR A 171 -20.19 8.81 4.40
CA THR A 171 -20.76 7.72 5.24
C THR A 171 -19.77 6.59 5.55
N LEU A 172 -18.64 6.54 4.84
CA LEU A 172 -17.69 5.43 4.83
C LEU A 172 -18.29 4.09 4.34
N ASP A 173 -19.45 4.12 3.68
CA ASP A 173 -20.04 2.94 3.06
C ASP A 173 -19.13 2.40 1.96
N THR A 174 -19.04 1.06 1.88
CA THR A 174 -18.41 0.40 0.75
C THR A 174 -19.41 0.35 -0.40
N ILE A 175 -19.19 1.18 -1.43
CA ILE A 175 -20.07 1.26 -2.61
C ILE A 175 -19.96 -0.03 -3.44
N GLY A 176 -18.75 -0.53 -3.64
CA GLY A 176 -18.50 -1.74 -4.41
C GLY A 176 -17.12 -1.77 -5.04
N LYS A 177 -16.85 -2.81 -5.82
CA LYS A 177 -15.54 -2.97 -6.48
C LYS A 177 -15.34 -1.93 -7.58
N PHE A 178 -14.14 -1.37 -7.64
CA PHE A 178 -13.71 -0.56 -8.75
C PHE A 178 -13.23 -1.48 -9.88
N HIS A 179 -14.04 -1.59 -10.93
CA HIS A 179 -13.72 -2.41 -12.08
C HIS A 179 -13.00 -1.59 -13.15
N PHE A 180 -11.73 -1.91 -13.38
CA PHE A 180 -11.02 -1.47 -14.57
C PHE A 180 -11.65 -2.12 -15.80
N THR A 181 -12.00 -1.32 -16.82
CA THR A 181 -12.68 -1.79 -18.04
C THR A 181 -11.71 -2.20 -19.14
N ASP A 182 -10.42 -1.98 -18.94
CA ASP A 182 -9.36 -2.41 -19.87
C ASP A 182 -9.12 -3.92 -19.83
N ARG A 183 -8.44 -4.42 -20.86
CA ARG A 183 -8.02 -5.83 -20.97
C ARG A 183 -6.60 -6.06 -20.47
N LEU A 184 -6.04 -5.15 -19.67
CA LEU A 184 -4.66 -5.30 -19.18
C LEU A 184 -4.63 -6.42 -18.15
N TRP A 185 -4.02 -7.54 -18.54
CA TRP A 185 -3.71 -8.60 -17.60
C TRP A 185 -2.70 -8.09 -16.58
N GLY A 186 -3.00 -8.17 -15.29
CA GLY A 186 -2.14 -7.69 -14.20
C GLY A 186 -2.84 -7.89 -12.86
N LEU A 187 -2.29 -8.78 -12.04
CA LEU A 187 -2.85 -9.14 -10.74
C LEU A 187 -2.42 -8.20 -9.62
N LEU A 188 -1.29 -7.53 -9.84
CA LEU A 188 -0.65 -6.66 -8.87
C LEU A 188 -0.52 -5.24 -9.44
N GLN A 189 -0.41 -4.27 -8.55
CA GLN A 189 -0.20 -2.86 -8.82
C GLN A 189 0.61 -2.22 -7.67
N SER A 190 1.24 -1.08 -7.93
CA SER A 190 1.71 -0.22 -6.85
C SER A 190 0.52 0.28 -6.04
N THR A 191 0.66 0.29 -4.71
CA THR A 191 -0.37 0.77 -3.79
C THR A 191 -0.35 2.30 -3.63
N HIS A 192 0.66 2.98 -4.17
CA HIS A 192 0.75 4.44 -4.18
C HIS A 192 0.68 4.97 -5.62
N PRO A 193 -0.50 4.94 -6.26
CA PRO A 193 -0.67 5.60 -7.54
C PRO A 193 -0.54 7.10 -7.36
N VAL A 194 -0.01 7.78 -8.39
CA VAL A 194 0.01 9.24 -8.44
C VAL A 194 -1.27 9.70 -9.11
N VAL A 195 -2.09 10.45 -8.37
CA VAL A 195 -3.38 10.93 -8.84
C VAL A 195 -3.41 12.44 -8.86
N THR A 196 -3.86 12.97 -9.99
CA THR A 196 -4.04 14.39 -10.27
C THR A 196 -5.49 14.64 -10.68
N PRO A 197 -5.94 15.91 -10.82
CA PRO A 197 -7.27 16.21 -11.34
C PRO A 197 -7.58 15.62 -12.72
N THR A 198 -6.56 15.24 -13.50
CA THR A 198 -6.74 14.78 -14.89
C THR A 198 -6.41 13.32 -15.10
N GLU A 199 -5.67 12.70 -14.18
CA GLU A 199 -5.20 11.33 -14.38
C GLU A 199 -4.90 10.58 -13.08
N PHE A 200 -4.95 9.26 -13.21
CA PHE A 200 -4.44 8.28 -12.27
C PHE A 200 -3.30 7.53 -12.94
N LEU A 201 -2.14 7.49 -12.32
CA LEU A 201 -0.95 6.82 -12.83
C LEU A 201 -0.51 5.74 -11.83
N THR A 202 -0.23 4.53 -12.31
CA THR A 202 0.31 3.45 -11.48
C THR A 202 1.25 2.56 -12.27
N LEU A 203 1.92 1.65 -11.57
CA LEU A 203 2.80 0.64 -12.12
C LEU A 203 2.17 -0.74 -11.94
N LEU A 204 2.17 -1.52 -13.01
CA LEU A 204 1.78 -2.93 -12.98
C LEU A 204 3.04 -3.80 -13.18
N PRO A 205 3.52 -4.52 -12.16
CA PRO A 205 4.61 -5.47 -12.35
C PRO A 205 4.20 -6.56 -13.33
N ASP A 206 5.14 -6.96 -14.18
CA ASP A 206 4.96 -8.01 -15.16
C ASP A 206 5.86 -9.18 -14.83
N LEU A 207 5.26 -10.20 -14.21
CA LEU A 207 5.95 -11.41 -13.75
C LEU A 207 6.43 -12.28 -14.92
N PHE A 208 5.86 -12.14 -16.13
CA PHE A 208 6.28 -12.91 -17.31
C PHE A 208 7.34 -12.18 -18.11
N ARG A 209 7.20 -10.86 -18.25
CA ARG A 209 8.16 -10.00 -18.97
C ARG A 209 8.79 -9.03 -17.97
N ARG A 210 9.84 -9.54 -17.31
CA ARG A 210 10.72 -8.89 -16.32
C ARG A 210 10.71 -7.37 -16.40
N GLY A 211 9.85 -6.73 -15.61
CA GLY A 211 9.68 -5.29 -15.69
C GLY A 211 8.35 -4.78 -15.16
N HIS A 212 8.11 -3.50 -15.41
CA HIS A 212 6.89 -2.79 -15.01
C HIS A 212 6.24 -2.15 -16.23
N ARG A 213 4.91 -2.22 -16.31
CA ARG A 213 4.13 -1.38 -17.21
C ARG A 213 3.71 -0.13 -16.46
N VAL A 214 3.99 1.01 -17.05
CA VAL A 214 3.45 2.30 -16.64
C VAL A 214 2.07 2.42 -17.26
N VAL A 215 1.04 2.58 -16.43
CA VAL A 215 -0.34 2.68 -16.90
C VAL A 215 -1.01 3.94 -16.39
N ARG A 216 -1.75 4.59 -17.29
CA ARG A 216 -2.49 5.83 -17.05
C ARG A 216 -3.98 5.59 -17.24
N MET A 217 -4.79 6.14 -16.36
CA MET A 217 -6.25 6.24 -16.50
C MET A 217 -6.65 7.71 -16.47
N ALA A 218 -7.45 8.15 -17.43
CA ALA A 218 -7.97 9.52 -17.44
C ALA A 218 -9.04 9.69 -16.33
N ALA A 219 -9.15 10.89 -15.76
CA ALA A 219 -10.27 11.22 -14.88
C ALA A 219 -11.61 10.97 -15.56
N GLY A 220 -12.59 10.41 -14.85
CA GLY A 220 -13.90 10.04 -15.40
C GLY A 220 -13.92 8.69 -16.13
N SER A 221 -12.76 8.08 -16.40
CA SER A 221 -12.66 6.78 -17.06
C SER A 221 -12.36 5.66 -16.06
N ASN A 222 -12.69 4.43 -16.45
CA ASN A 222 -12.22 3.20 -15.80
C ASN A 222 -11.25 2.41 -16.70
N GLU A 223 -10.91 2.93 -17.88
CA GLU A 223 -10.01 2.29 -18.83
C GLU A 223 -8.58 2.81 -18.62
N ARG A 224 -7.66 1.90 -18.26
CA ARG A 224 -6.23 2.21 -18.23
C ARG A 224 -5.60 1.97 -19.60
N LYS A 225 -4.68 2.84 -19.97
CA LYS A 225 -3.83 2.73 -21.15
C LYS A 225 -2.39 2.54 -20.72
N VAL A 226 -1.69 1.61 -21.37
CA VAL A 226 -0.24 1.45 -21.17
C VAL A 226 0.45 2.65 -21.78
N LEU A 227 1.10 3.44 -20.94
CA LEU A 227 1.91 4.57 -21.37
C LEU A 227 3.26 4.07 -21.88
N GLY A 228 3.88 3.16 -21.14
CA GLY A 228 5.21 2.67 -21.42
C GLY A 228 5.54 1.40 -20.67
N ARG A 229 6.72 0.85 -20.96
CA ARG A 229 7.26 -0.32 -20.27
C ARG A 229 8.71 -0.05 -19.86
N VAL A 230 9.00 -0.35 -18.61
CA VAL A 230 10.33 -0.43 -18.06
C VAL A 230 10.73 -1.90 -18.04
N HIS A 231 11.86 -2.22 -18.67
CA HIS A 231 12.46 -3.55 -18.60
C HIS A 231 13.47 -3.56 -17.46
N CYS A 232 13.28 -4.47 -16.51
CA CYS A 232 14.24 -4.63 -15.42
C CYS A 232 15.58 -5.09 -16.00
N ARG A 233 16.67 -4.52 -15.50
CA ARG A 233 18.05 -4.86 -15.92
C ARG A 233 18.61 -6.01 -15.10
N GLY A 234 18.16 -6.16 -13.86
CA GLY A 234 18.57 -7.22 -12.94
C GLY A 234 17.56 -8.37 -12.83
N GLY A 235 18.05 -9.58 -12.55
CA GLY A 235 17.22 -10.70 -12.07
C GLY A 235 16.22 -11.29 -13.07
N LEU A 236 15.48 -12.32 -12.61
CA LEU A 236 14.50 -13.05 -13.41
C LEU A 236 13.04 -12.60 -13.19
N ALA A 237 12.80 -11.78 -12.18
CA ALA A 237 11.50 -11.27 -11.76
C ALA A 237 11.53 -9.75 -11.61
N PRO A 238 10.40 -9.02 -11.70
CA PRO A 238 10.40 -7.60 -11.39
C PRO A 238 10.76 -7.33 -9.92
N GLY A 239 11.47 -6.22 -9.67
CA GLY A 239 11.61 -5.67 -8.33
C GLY A 239 10.25 -5.31 -7.74
N TRP A 240 10.11 -5.38 -6.42
CA TRP A 240 8.92 -4.87 -5.74
C TRP A 240 8.90 -3.35 -5.81
N VAL A 241 7.76 -2.74 -6.16
CA VAL A 241 7.62 -1.28 -6.22
C VAL A 241 6.37 -0.87 -5.45
N HIS A 242 6.57 -0.50 -4.19
CA HIS A 242 5.50 -0.04 -3.30
C HIS A 242 4.98 1.35 -3.71
N SER A 243 5.91 2.27 -3.99
CA SER A 243 5.64 3.61 -4.54
C SER A 243 6.71 4.00 -5.56
N PHE A 244 6.43 5.08 -6.31
CA PHE A 244 7.30 5.62 -7.34
C PHE A 244 7.09 7.14 -7.42
N ALA A 245 8.01 7.86 -8.07
CA ALA A 245 7.94 9.32 -8.16
C ALA A 245 7.61 9.80 -9.58
N VAL A 246 7.02 10.99 -9.67
CA VAL A 246 6.56 11.58 -10.93
C VAL A 246 6.87 13.07 -10.89
N THR A 247 7.49 13.56 -11.97
CA THR A 247 7.72 14.99 -12.22
C THR A 247 6.76 15.48 -13.30
N GLU A 248 6.90 16.74 -13.71
CA GLU A 248 6.11 17.28 -14.82
C GLU A 248 6.26 16.46 -16.10
N ASN A 249 7.47 16.04 -16.46
CA ASN A 249 7.76 15.38 -17.73
C ASN A 249 8.18 13.91 -17.59
N TYR A 250 8.50 13.43 -16.40
CA TYR A 250 9.09 12.10 -16.19
C TYR A 250 8.42 11.28 -15.09
N ILE A 251 8.58 9.96 -15.20
CA ILE A 251 8.18 8.97 -14.20
C ILE A 251 9.43 8.20 -13.81
N ILE A 252 9.72 8.16 -12.51
CA ILE A 252 10.90 7.54 -11.94
C ILE A 252 10.47 6.20 -11.37
N VAL A 253 10.88 5.11 -12.03
CA VAL A 253 10.55 3.74 -11.62
C VAL A 253 11.78 3.13 -10.96
N PRO A 254 11.74 2.85 -9.64
CA PRO A 254 12.83 2.18 -8.95
C PRO A 254 12.88 0.70 -9.33
N GLU A 255 14.08 0.18 -9.53
CA GLU A 255 14.37 -1.26 -9.56
C GLU A 255 15.22 -1.62 -8.35
N MET A 256 14.57 -2.14 -7.32
CA MET A 256 15.20 -2.56 -6.07
C MET A 256 15.55 -4.06 -6.11
N PRO A 257 16.55 -4.50 -5.32
CA PRO A 257 17.00 -5.89 -5.30
C PRO A 257 16.07 -6.81 -4.51
N LEU A 258 15.02 -6.29 -3.87
CA LEU A 258 13.92 -7.06 -3.33
C LEU A 258 12.91 -7.35 -4.46
N ARG A 259 12.83 -8.60 -4.92
CA ARG A 259 12.13 -8.99 -6.16
C ARG A 259 11.02 -9.97 -5.89
N TYR A 260 10.01 -10.04 -6.75
CA TYR A 260 8.94 -11.02 -6.57
C TYR A 260 9.46 -12.47 -6.70
N SER A 261 9.21 -13.31 -5.68
CA SER A 261 9.68 -14.70 -5.64
C SER A 261 8.84 -15.60 -6.56
N VAL A 262 9.38 -15.94 -7.72
CA VAL A 262 8.75 -16.88 -8.65
C VAL A 262 8.75 -18.30 -8.08
N THR A 263 9.84 -18.68 -7.40
CA THR A 263 10.00 -19.99 -6.78
C THR A 263 9.11 -20.16 -5.56
N GLY A 264 9.00 -19.13 -4.72
CA GLY A 264 8.02 -19.03 -3.65
C GLY A 264 6.64 -19.32 -4.22
N VAL A 265 6.15 -18.45 -5.10
CA VAL A 265 4.84 -18.56 -5.78
C VAL A 265 4.52 -19.95 -6.34
N LEU A 266 5.49 -20.66 -6.90
CA LEU A 266 5.32 -22.01 -7.44
C LEU A 266 5.32 -23.12 -6.38
N LYS A 267 6.17 -23.03 -5.34
CA LYS A 267 6.39 -24.12 -4.39
C LYS A 267 5.37 -24.18 -3.25
N SER A 268 4.58 -23.11 -3.01
CA SER A 268 3.65 -23.03 -1.86
C SER A 268 4.34 -23.31 -0.51
N GLU A 269 5.63 -22.98 -0.39
CA GLU A 269 6.37 -23.08 0.87
C GLU A 269 5.90 -22.04 1.89
N LEU A 270 5.89 -22.42 3.17
CA LEU A 270 5.53 -21.55 4.29
C LEU A 270 6.73 -20.69 4.69
N THR A 271 7.27 -19.88 3.78
CA THR A 271 8.26 -18.87 4.16
C THR A 271 7.55 -17.58 4.58
N PRO A 272 8.05 -16.85 5.60
CA PRO A 272 7.45 -15.58 6.04
C PRO A 272 7.34 -14.51 4.93
N TRP A 273 8.15 -14.66 3.88
CA TRP A 273 8.34 -13.71 2.78
C TRP A 273 8.04 -14.34 1.41
N TYR A 274 7.07 -15.25 1.33
CA TYR A 274 6.76 -16.06 0.14
C TYR A 274 6.73 -15.30 -1.21
N ILE A 275 6.42 -14.01 -1.18
CA ILE A 275 6.32 -13.19 -2.38
C ILE A 275 7.61 -12.47 -2.75
N PHE A 276 8.67 -12.49 -1.93
CA PHE A 276 9.91 -11.76 -2.20
C PHE A 276 11.18 -12.59 -2.02
N ASP A 277 12.11 -12.42 -2.95
CA ASP A 277 13.50 -12.85 -2.85
C ASP A 277 14.39 -11.60 -2.71
N TRP A 278 15.34 -11.65 -1.78
CA TRP A 278 16.40 -10.63 -1.70
C TRP A 278 17.56 -11.04 -2.62
N VAL A 279 17.79 -10.26 -3.68
CA VAL A 279 18.72 -10.57 -4.78
C VAL A 279 19.66 -9.38 -5.02
N PRO A 280 20.56 -9.05 -4.07
CA PRO A 280 21.44 -7.88 -4.15
C PRO A 280 22.38 -7.90 -5.36
N GLU A 281 22.77 -9.09 -5.82
CA GLU A 281 23.58 -9.29 -7.03
C GLU A 281 22.87 -8.86 -8.32
N SER A 282 21.55 -8.63 -8.28
CA SER A 282 20.81 -8.10 -9.43
C SER A 282 21.06 -6.61 -9.68
N GLY A 283 21.75 -5.92 -8.77
CA GLY A 283 21.99 -4.49 -8.82
C GLY A 283 20.74 -3.67 -8.49
N SER A 284 20.86 -2.34 -8.58
CA SER A 284 19.76 -1.41 -8.35
C SER A 284 19.79 -0.32 -9.40
N TYR A 285 18.60 0.06 -9.89
CA TYR A 285 18.48 1.02 -10.98
C TYR A 285 17.36 2.01 -10.74
N MET A 286 17.53 3.23 -11.27
CA MET A 286 16.47 4.22 -11.41
C MET A 286 16.16 4.40 -12.89
N HIS A 287 14.94 4.02 -13.30
CA HIS A 287 14.49 4.16 -14.67
C HIS A 287 13.69 5.45 -14.85
N VAL A 288 14.07 6.24 -15.84
CA VAL A 288 13.39 7.50 -16.18
C VAL A 288 12.54 7.27 -17.43
N VAL A 289 11.23 7.38 -17.28
CA VAL A 289 10.26 7.24 -18.38
C VAL A 289 9.70 8.60 -18.73
N CYS A 290 9.81 8.99 -20.00
CA CYS A 290 9.21 10.22 -20.51
C CYS A 290 7.68 10.08 -20.55
N ARG A 291 6.96 11.01 -19.91
CA ARG A 291 5.49 10.97 -19.79
C ARG A 291 4.78 11.15 -21.12
N SER A 292 5.32 11.97 -22.03
CA SER A 292 4.68 12.25 -23.32
C SER A 292 4.85 11.11 -24.32
N THR A 293 6.02 10.46 -24.31
CA THR A 293 6.35 9.41 -25.30
C THR A 293 6.22 7.98 -24.76
N GLY A 294 6.18 7.81 -23.43
CA GLY A 294 6.19 6.50 -22.79
C GLY A 294 7.51 5.74 -22.88
N LYS A 295 8.55 6.35 -23.48
CA LYS A 295 9.86 5.72 -23.66
C LYS A 295 10.68 5.84 -22.38
N THR A 296 11.39 4.76 -22.04
CA THR A 296 12.47 4.83 -21.04
C THR A 296 13.63 5.59 -21.65
N VAL A 297 13.89 6.81 -21.18
CA VAL A 297 14.93 7.71 -21.70
C VAL A 297 16.27 7.53 -21.00
N ALA A 298 16.26 7.05 -19.77
CA ALA A 298 17.46 6.69 -19.02
C ALA A 298 17.19 5.51 -18.09
N SER A 299 18.25 4.78 -17.77
CA SER A 299 18.25 3.75 -16.73
C SER A 299 19.62 3.83 -16.06
N VAL A 300 19.63 4.43 -14.87
CA VAL A 300 20.85 4.76 -14.14
C VAL A 300 21.08 3.70 -13.08
N GLU A 301 22.25 3.07 -13.08
CA GLU A 301 22.65 2.19 -11.99
C GLU A 301 22.94 3.05 -10.75
N VAL A 302 22.41 2.64 -9.62
CA VAL A 302 22.56 3.32 -8.34
C VAL A 302 23.11 2.34 -7.29
N PRO A 303 23.71 2.83 -6.19
CA PRO A 303 24.03 1.97 -5.07
C PRO A 303 22.80 1.16 -4.64
N PRO A 304 22.97 -0.07 -4.12
CA PRO A 304 21.86 -0.85 -3.56
C PRO A 304 21.02 0.01 -2.62
N PHE A 305 19.71 -0.06 -2.77
CA PHE A 305 18.78 0.69 -1.94
C PHE A 305 17.46 -0.07 -1.78
N MET A 306 16.71 0.28 -0.74
CA MET A 306 15.33 -0.15 -0.56
C MET A 306 14.50 1.01 -0.05
N ALA A 307 13.39 1.31 -0.73
CA ALA A 307 12.46 2.36 -0.35
C ALA A 307 11.02 1.85 -0.50
N LEU A 308 10.22 2.06 0.54
CA LEU A 308 8.77 1.86 0.45
C LEU A 308 8.10 3.11 -0.11
N HIS A 309 8.54 4.29 0.34
CA HIS A 309 7.90 5.57 0.06
C HIS A 309 8.86 6.55 -0.59
N PHE A 310 8.50 7.03 -1.78
CA PHE A 310 9.04 8.26 -2.35
C PHE A 310 8.34 9.46 -1.71
N ILE A 311 9.11 10.50 -1.42
CA ILE A 311 8.64 11.74 -0.79
C ILE A 311 8.14 12.68 -1.89
N ASN A 312 9.01 13.03 -2.83
CA ASN A 312 8.69 13.89 -3.97
C ASN A 312 9.72 13.70 -5.10
N ALA A 313 9.41 14.20 -6.30
CA ALA A 313 10.39 14.43 -7.34
C ALA A 313 10.12 15.71 -8.13
N TYR A 314 11.17 16.35 -8.63
CA TYR A 314 11.06 17.53 -9.48
C TYR A 314 12.22 17.62 -10.47
N GLU A 315 12.02 18.41 -11.51
CA GLU A 315 13.04 18.74 -12.51
C GLU A 315 13.69 20.06 -12.15
N GLN A 316 15.01 20.09 -12.14
CA GLN A 316 15.81 21.30 -11.95
C GLN A 316 16.54 21.60 -13.26
N GLY A 317 16.18 22.73 -13.88
CA GLY A 317 16.93 23.28 -15.00
C GLY A 317 18.29 23.79 -14.53
N ASP A 318 19.28 23.73 -15.42
CA ASP A 318 20.53 24.44 -15.23
C ASP A 318 20.34 25.87 -15.76
N ASP A 319 20.68 26.89 -14.97
CA ASP A 319 20.51 28.30 -15.34
C ASP A 319 21.26 28.67 -16.65
N ASP A 320 22.26 27.86 -17.03
CA ASP A 320 23.13 28.04 -18.21
C ASP A 320 22.78 27.16 -19.43
N GLY A 321 21.57 26.58 -19.50
CA GLY A 321 21.11 25.81 -20.67
C GLY A 321 21.69 24.40 -20.78
N GLY A 322 22.21 23.86 -19.67
CA GLY A 322 22.63 22.47 -19.52
C GLY A 322 21.49 21.45 -19.50
N THR A 323 21.85 20.16 -19.50
CA THR A 323 20.87 19.05 -19.40
C THR A 323 20.26 19.05 -18.00
N GLY A 324 18.94 19.23 -17.89
CA GLY A 324 18.25 19.30 -16.61
C GLY A 324 18.44 18.06 -15.74
N VAL A 325 18.50 18.26 -14.42
CA VAL A 325 18.64 17.21 -13.41
C VAL A 325 17.27 16.84 -12.87
N ILE A 326 17.04 15.54 -12.60
CA ILE A 326 15.85 15.07 -11.89
C ILE A 326 16.24 14.77 -10.45
N ILE A 327 15.59 15.44 -9.51
CA ILE A 327 15.73 15.19 -8.08
C ILE A 327 14.56 14.29 -7.65
N ALA A 328 14.85 13.16 -7.01
CA ALA A 328 13.86 12.23 -6.48
C ALA A 328 14.22 11.85 -5.04
N ASP A 329 13.39 12.30 -4.10
CA ASP A 329 13.58 12.10 -2.67
C ASP A 329 12.77 10.88 -2.23
N CYS A 330 13.36 10.02 -1.39
CA CYS A 330 12.69 8.84 -0.85
C CYS A 330 13.16 8.51 0.56
N CYS A 331 12.38 7.74 1.30
CA CYS A 331 12.80 7.18 2.59
C CYS A 331 13.54 5.86 2.35
N GLU A 332 14.86 5.88 2.47
CA GLU A 332 15.74 4.76 2.13
C GLU A 332 16.12 3.93 3.37
N TYR A 333 15.99 2.62 3.28
CA TYR A 333 16.19 1.66 4.37
C TYR A 333 17.53 0.92 4.29
N TYR A 334 18.63 1.62 3.99
CA TYR A 334 19.99 1.09 3.90
C TYR A 334 20.16 -0.20 3.08
N ALA A 335 19.38 -0.36 2.02
CA ALA A 335 19.30 -1.59 1.23
C ALA A 335 19.06 -2.85 2.08
N ASP A 336 18.20 -2.75 3.09
CA ASP A 336 17.93 -3.85 4.03
C ASP A 336 16.44 -4.20 4.06
N PRO A 337 16.04 -5.43 3.69
CA PRO A 337 14.66 -5.90 3.82
C PRO A 337 14.21 -6.10 5.28
N ALA A 338 15.08 -5.92 6.28
CA ALA A 338 14.76 -6.05 7.69
C ALA A 338 13.57 -5.21 8.15
N ILE A 339 13.29 -4.08 7.48
CA ILE A 339 12.10 -3.27 7.76
C ILE A 339 10.81 -4.08 7.63
N ILE A 340 10.71 -4.99 6.67
CA ILE A 340 9.51 -5.81 6.49
C ILE A 340 9.38 -6.77 7.69
N GLU A 341 10.48 -7.33 8.17
CA GLU A 341 10.46 -8.20 9.35
C GLU A 341 10.09 -7.45 10.63
N ALA A 342 10.57 -6.22 10.77
CA ALA A 342 10.28 -5.36 11.89
C ALA A 342 8.78 -5.04 12.02
N LEU A 343 8.05 -5.10 10.90
CA LEU A 343 6.61 -4.83 10.82
C LEU A 343 5.74 -6.08 11.11
N ALA A 344 6.32 -7.19 11.58
CA ALA A 344 5.57 -8.34 12.08
C ALA A 344 4.80 -7.99 13.39
N LEU A 345 3.52 -8.36 13.46
CA LEU A 345 2.62 -8.00 14.56
C LEU A 345 3.09 -8.49 15.93
N HIS A 346 3.74 -9.66 16.01
CA HIS A 346 4.27 -10.17 17.28
C HIS A 346 5.38 -9.26 17.84
N ARG A 347 6.21 -8.66 16.97
CA ARG A 347 7.21 -7.67 17.38
C ARG A 347 6.49 -6.41 17.85
N LEU A 348 5.58 -5.89 17.05
CA LEU A 348 4.81 -4.66 17.33
C LEU A 348 4.00 -4.70 18.63
N ARG A 349 3.45 -5.88 18.97
CA ARG A 349 2.67 -6.11 20.20
C ARG A 349 3.56 -6.34 21.43
N SER A 350 4.89 -6.47 21.27
CA SER A 350 5.79 -6.77 22.38
C SER A 350 5.90 -5.57 23.35
N PRO A 351 5.81 -5.78 24.68
CA PRO A 351 5.79 -4.70 25.69
C PRO A 351 7.04 -3.80 25.77
N GLY A 352 8.07 -4.06 24.95
CA GLY A 352 9.38 -3.40 24.98
C GLY A 352 9.65 -2.36 23.88
N ILE A 353 8.70 -2.09 22.97
CA ILE A 353 8.87 -1.14 21.83
C ILE A 353 8.93 0.35 22.26
N ASN A 354 9.14 0.65 23.55
CA ASN A 354 9.39 2.02 24.02
C ASN A 354 10.77 2.60 23.63
N LYS A 355 11.56 1.87 22.83
CA LYS A 355 12.76 2.38 22.16
C LYS A 355 12.49 2.32 20.66
N ASP A 356 12.95 3.31 19.90
CA ASP A 356 12.93 3.35 18.43
C ASP A 356 13.58 2.07 17.88
N ALA A 357 12.76 1.02 17.72
CA ALA A 357 13.21 -0.34 17.41
C ALA A 357 13.05 -0.67 15.92
N PHE A 358 12.59 0.30 15.13
CA PHE A 358 12.60 0.19 13.69
C PHE A 358 13.98 0.58 13.17
N PRO A 359 14.46 -0.07 12.10
CA PRO A 359 15.65 0.41 11.42
C PRO A 359 15.43 1.86 10.98
N ASP A 360 16.43 2.70 11.20
CA ASP A 360 16.40 4.07 10.72
C ASP A 360 16.22 4.07 9.19
N ALA A 361 15.51 5.07 8.69
CA ALA A 361 15.52 5.42 7.27
C ALA A 361 16.25 6.75 7.12
N ARG A 362 16.92 6.96 5.99
CA ARG A 362 17.55 8.23 5.63
C ARG A 362 16.86 8.93 4.48
#